data_AF-A0A5C7ZA48-F1
#
_entry.id   AF-A0A5C7ZA48-F1
#
_cell.length_a   1.000
_cell.length_b   1.000
_cell.length_c   1.000
_cell.angle_alpha   90.00
_cell.angle_beta   90.00
_cell.angle_gamma   90.00
#
_symmetry.space_group_name_H-M   'P 1'
#
loop_
_entity.id
_entity.type
_entity.pdbx_description
1 polymer ?
#
loop_
_entity_poly.entity_id
_entity_poly.type
_entity_poly.pdbx_seq_one_letter_code
_entity_poly.pdbx_strand_id
1 'polypeptide(L)'
;MADKLSTIDELIQKAVESNEIPKIYFNVFGNGLGNSDIVIVLQSNGKPVAVLNTSFTIAKTLVQKLNDVIGIIEKNSGNTIMTTMDIDKALTKIGK
;
A
#
# COMPACT_ATOMS: atom_id res chain seq x y z
N MET A 1 -26.42 -1.36 -3.87
CA MET A 1 -24.96 -1.23 -4.10
C MET A 1 -24.43 0.13 -3.66
N ALA A 2 -25.17 1.25 -3.85
CA ALA A 2 -24.79 2.57 -3.32
C ALA A 2 -24.65 2.61 -1.78
N ASP A 3 -25.53 1.87 -1.07
CA ASP A 3 -25.61 1.87 0.40
C ASP A 3 -24.41 1.19 1.11
N LYS A 4 -23.62 0.37 0.41
CA LYS A 4 -22.46 -0.33 0.98
C LYS A 4 -21.16 0.46 0.83
N LEU A 5 -21.08 1.31 -0.21
CA LEU A 5 -19.94 2.22 -0.38
C LEU A 5 -19.98 3.34 0.67
N SER A 6 -21.15 3.92 0.94
CA SER A 6 -21.34 4.95 1.98
C SER A 6 -20.88 4.45 3.36
N THR A 7 -21.17 3.20 3.73
CA THR A 7 -20.73 2.64 5.02
C THR A 7 -19.21 2.48 5.12
N ILE A 8 -18.53 2.11 4.02
CA ILE A 8 -17.07 1.95 4.02
C ILE A 8 -16.39 3.31 4.10
N ASP A 9 -16.88 4.30 3.37
CA ASP A 9 -16.33 5.65 3.37
C ASP A 9 -16.49 6.32 4.76
N GLU A 10 -17.64 6.14 5.41
CA GLU A 10 -17.87 6.57 6.79
C GLU A 10 -16.92 5.90 7.79
N LEU A 11 -16.65 4.60 7.62
CA LEU A 11 -15.71 3.86 8.46
C LEU A 11 -14.28 4.35 8.27
N ILE A 12 -13.87 4.61 7.02
CA ILE A 12 -12.57 5.20 6.70
C ILE A 12 -12.45 6.59 7.35
N GLN A 13 -13.47 7.44 7.21
CA GLN A 13 -13.47 8.79 7.79
C GLN A 13 -13.28 8.74 9.32
N LYS A 14 -14.08 7.92 10.01
CA LYS A 14 -13.94 7.72 11.46
C LYS A 14 -12.56 7.20 11.85
N ALA A 15 -12.00 6.30 11.05
CA ALA A 15 -10.66 5.76 11.31
C ALA A 15 -9.55 6.81 11.16
N VAL A 16 -9.68 7.70 10.17
CA VAL A 16 -8.74 8.80 9.94
C VAL A 16 -8.79 9.83 11.08
N GLU A 17 -9.99 10.17 11.56
CA GLU A 17 -10.19 11.16 12.62
C GLU A 17 -9.88 10.65 14.03
N SER A 18 -10.01 9.34 14.29
CA SER A 18 -9.83 8.77 15.62
C SER A 18 -8.36 8.73 16.07
N ASN A 19 -7.98 9.46 17.11
CA ASN A 19 -6.63 9.43 17.69
C ASN A 19 -6.18 8.06 18.24
N GLU A 20 -7.12 7.14 18.47
CA GLU A 20 -6.83 5.81 19.04
C GLU A 20 -6.31 4.82 18.00
N ILE A 21 -6.57 5.07 16.71
CA ILE A 21 -6.11 4.21 15.63
C ILE A 21 -4.71 4.66 15.19
N PRO A 22 -3.70 3.75 15.19
CA PRO A 22 -2.37 4.08 14.71
C PRO A 22 -2.40 4.49 13.24
N LYS A 23 -1.83 5.66 12.92
CA LYS A 23 -1.55 6.07 11.53
C LYS A 23 -0.06 5.92 11.30
N ILE A 24 0.28 5.09 10.34
CA ILE A 24 1.67 4.76 10.04
C ILE A 24 1.97 5.21 8.63
N TYR A 25 2.86 6.18 8.51
CA TYR A 25 3.48 6.51 7.23
C TYR A 25 4.66 5.57 6.99
N PHE A 26 4.78 5.07 5.76
CA PHE A 26 5.91 4.28 5.30
C PHE A 26 6.24 4.68 3.86
N ASN A 27 7.53 4.66 3.52
CA ASN A 27 8.03 4.91 2.16
C ASN A 27 8.80 3.74 1.57
N VAL A 28 9.12 2.74 2.41
CA VAL A 28 9.78 1.50 2.02
C VAL A 28 9.10 0.35 2.75
N PHE A 29 9.05 -0.83 2.14
CA PHE A 29 8.62 -2.05 2.82
C PHE A 29 9.39 -3.26 2.31
N GLY A 30 9.46 -4.31 3.12
CA GLY A 30 10.02 -5.60 2.76
C GLY A 30 9.08 -6.74 3.16
N ASN A 31 9.11 -7.84 2.42
CA ASN A 31 8.26 -9.01 2.66
C ASN A 31 9.11 -10.23 3.05
N GLY A 32 8.64 -10.97 4.04
CA GLY A 32 9.12 -12.31 4.41
C GLY A 32 8.02 -13.36 4.21
N LEU A 33 8.41 -14.60 3.96
CA LEU A 33 7.49 -15.73 3.79
C LEU A 33 7.51 -16.61 5.05
N GLY A 34 6.33 -16.87 5.61
CA GLY A 34 6.10 -17.98 6.53
C GLY A 34 5.47 -19.17 5.82
N ASN A 35 5.09 -20.20 6.58
CA ASN A 35 4.54 -21.44 6.01
C ASN A 35 3.15 -21.25 5.37
N SER A 36 2.39 -20.24 5.81
CA SER A 36 1.02 -19.97 5.32
C SER A 36 0.67 -18.47 5.27
N ASP A 37 1.62 -17.62 5.63
CA ASP A 37 1.46 -16.18 5.79
C ASP A 37 2.66 -15.41 5.23
N ILE A 38 2.45 -14.10 5.11
CA ILE A 38 3.45 -13.11 4.72
C ILE A 38 3.63 -12.16 5.88
N VAL A 39 4.88 -11.90 6.20
CA VAL A 39 5.29 -10.83 7.11
C VAL A 39 5.69 -9.62 6.25
N ILE A 40 5.08 -8.46 6.50
CA ILE A 40 5.41 -7.20 5.83
C ILE A 40 6.01 -6.26 6.86
N VAL A 41 7.27 -5.86 6.67
CA VAL A 41 7.93 -4.85 7.50
C VAL A 41 7.84 -3.50 6.80
N LEU A 42 7.14 -2.56 7.41
CA LEU A 42 7.01 -1.19 6.94
C LEU A 42 8.15 -0.34 7.50
N GLN A 43 8.75 0.49 6.66
CA GLN A 43 9.86 1.37 7.02
C GLN A 43 9.59 2.82 6.63
N SER A 44 10.10 3.72 7.46
CA SER A 44 10.16 5.16 7.19
C SER A 44 11.59 5.64 7.41
N ASN A 45 12.21 6.22 6.38
CA ASN A 45 13.58 6.75 6.44
C ASN A 45 14.60 5.74 7.01
N GLY A 46 14.53 4.50 6.54
CA GLY A 46 15.43 3.40 6.94
C GLY A 46 15.15 2.81 8.33
N LYS A 47 14.08 3.23 9.01
CA LYS A 47 13.69 2.70 10.33
C LYS A 47 12.40 1.89 10.22
N PRO A 48 12.34 0.66 10.77
CA PRO A 48 11.09 -0.09 10.89
C PRO A 48 10.06 0.69 11.73
N VAL A 49 8.84 0.81 11.23
CA VAL A 49 7.73 1.52 11.90
C VAL A 49 6.52 0.62 12.17
N ALA A 50 6.40 -0.50 11.45
CA ALA A 50 5.36 -1.51 11.71
C ALA A 50 5.75 -2.88 11.15
N VAL A 51 5.09 -3.91 11.69
CA VAL A 51 5.08 -5.27 11.14
C VAL A 51 3.64 -5.72 10.96
N LEU A 52 3.29 -6.16 9.75
CA LEU A 52 1.98 -6.73 9.43
C LEU A 52 2.14 -8.22 9.12
N ASN A 53 1.31 -9.06 9.72
CA ASN A 53 1.24 -10.49 9.39
C ASN A 53 -0.10 -10.76 8.72
N THR A 54 -0.09 -11.43 7.58
CA THR A 54 -1.30 -11.68 6.81
C THR A 54 -1.22 -13.02 6.07
N SER A 55 -2.31 -13.77 6.01
CA SER A 55 -2.35 -15.02 5.24
C SER A 55 -2.15 -14.76 3.74
N PHE A 56 -1.69 -15.77 3.00
CA PHE A 56 -1.47 -15.62 1.55
C PHE A 56 -2.71 -15.13 0.79
N THR A 57 -3.90 -15.60 1.16
CA THR A 57 -5.14 -15.23 0.48
C THR A 57 -5.54 -13.78 0.75
N ILE A 58 -5.35 -13.29 1.98
CA ILE A 58 -5.59 -11.89 2.32
C ILE A 58 -4.54 -10.98 1.70
N ALA A 59 -3.26 -11.38 1.70
CA ALA A 59 -2.19 -10.66 1.02
C ALA A 59 -2.47 -10.51 -0.49
N LYS A 60 -2.89 -11.59 -1.15
CA LYS A 60 -3.26 -11.55 -2.58
C LYS A 60 -4.42 -10.59 -2.84
N THR A 61 -5.45 -10.65 -2.00
CA THR A 61 -6.62 -9.76 -2.09
C THR A 61 -6.23 -8.30 -1.88
N LEU A 62 -5.33 -8.03 -0.92
CA LEU A 62 -4.81 -6.68 -0.66
C LEU A 62 -4.11 -6.12 -1.89
N VAL A 63 -3.19 -6.87 -2.50
CA VAL A 63 -2.47 -6.44 -3.71
C VAL A 63 -3.44 -6.14 -4.85
N GLN A 64 -4.45 -6.98 -5.07
CA GLN A 64 -5.44 -6.75 -6.12
C GLN A 64 -6.23 -5.46 -5.90
N LYS A 65 -6.73 -5.23 -4.68
CA LYS A 65 -7.48 -4.00 -4.36
C LYS A 65 -6.62 -2.74 -4.49
N LEU A 66 -5.34 -2.80 -4.10
CA LEU A 66 -4.43 -1.66 -4.28
C LEU A 66 -4.19 -1.36 -5.76
N ASN A 67 -3.99 -2.40 -6.58
CA ASN A 67 -3.84 -2.24 -8.03
C ASN A 67 -5.10 -1.64 -8.68
N ASP A 68 -6.29 -2.05 -8.24
CA ASP A 68 -7.55 -1.49 -8.75
C ASP A 68 -7.65 0.02 -8.49
N VAL A 69 -7.28 0.47 -7.28
CA VAL A 69 -7.27 1.90 -6.91
C VAL A 69 -6.24 2.68 -7.72
N ILE A 70 -5.02 2.17 -7.85
CA ILE A 70 -3.97 2.79 -8.68
C ILE A 70 -4.44 2.89 -10.14
N GLY A 71 -5.01 1.83 -10.68
CA GLY A 71 -5.50 1.77 -12.06
C GLY A 71 -6.60 2.79 -12.35
N ILE A 72 -7.46 3.12 -11.38
CA ILE A 72 -8.44 4.21 -11.51
C ILE A 72 -7.74 5.56 -11.68
N ILE A 73 -6.71 5.84 -10.87
CA ILE A 73 -5.97 7.11 -10.91
C ILE A 73 -5.23 7.24 -12.24
N GLU A 74 -4.53 6.20 -12.67
CA GLU A 74 -3.77 6.21 -13.93
C GLU A 74 -4.69 6.40 -15.13
N LYS A 75 -5.81 5.67 -15.17
CA LYS A 75 -6.82 5.79 -16.23
C LYS A 75 -7.40 7.21 -16.33
N ASN A 76 -7.72 7.82 -15.20
CA ASN A 76 -8.36 9.14 -15.17
C ASN A 76 -7.36 10.29 -15.41
N SER A 77 -6.10 10.12 -15.00
CA SER A 77 -5.05 11.14 -15.18
C SER A 77 -4.34 11.04 -16.53
N GLY A 78 -4.41 9.89 -17.21
CA GLY A 78 -3.64 9.62 -18.42
C GLY A 78 -2.15 9.36 -18.18
N ASN A 79 -1.71 9.29 -16.92
CA ASN A 79 -0.32 9.09 -16.53
C ASN A 79 -0.12 7.73 -15.86
N THR A 80 1.03 7.10 -16.11
CA THR A 80 1.47 5.90 -15.39
C THR A 80 2.26 6.31 -14.15
N ILE A 81 1.86 5.80 -12.99
CA ILE A 81 2.57 6.00 -11.72
C ILE A 81 3.74 5.02 -11.70
N MET A 82 4.96 5.56 -11.69
CA MET A 82 6.18 4.75 -11.66
C MET A 82 6.30 3.98 -10.33
N THR A 83 6.80 2.75 -10.40
CA THR A 83 7.19 2.00 -9.20
C THR A 83 8.55 2.49 -8.67
N THR A 84 8.89 2.15 -7.43
CA THR A 84 10.23 2.42 -6.88
C THR A 84 11.34 1.81 -7.74
N MET A 85 11.12 0.62 -8.30
CA MET A 85 12.06 -0.02 -9.23
C MET A 85 12.23 0.75 -10.54
N ASP A 86 11.18 1.39 -11.03
CA ASP A 86 11.26 2.22 -12.24
C ASP A 86 12.07 3.49 -11.98
N ILE A 87 11.89 4.09 -10.81
CA ILE A 87 12.68 5.24 -10.36
C ILE A 87 14.15 4.85 -10.21
N ASP A 88 14.47 3.72 -9.57
CA ASP A 88 15.84 3.25 -9.40
C ASP A 88 16.55 3.04 -10.76
N LYS A 89 15.82 2.45 -11.72
CA LYS A 89 16.31 2.28 -13.10
C LYS A 89 16.51 3.61 -13.81
N ALA A 90 15.62 4.58 -13.61
CA ALA A 90 15.71 5.91 -14.21
C ALA A 90 16.92 6.69 -13.68
N LEU A 91 17.15 6.66 -12.36
CA LEU A 91 18.28 7.32 -11.72
C LEU A 91 19.62 6.71 -12.16
N THR A 92 19.69 5.38 -12.32
CA THR A 92 20.88 4.69 -12.82
C THR A 92 21.26 5.12 -14.24
N LYS A 93 20.29 5.52 -15.08
CA LYS A 93 20.55 6.03 -16.43
C LYS A 93 21.08 7.46 -16.46
N ILE A 94 20.75 8.28 -15.47
CA ILE A 94 21.19 9.68 -15.36
C ILE A 94 22.63 9.78 -14.83
N GLY A 95 23.05 8.83 -13.99
CA GLY A 95 24.41 8.78 -13.44
C GLY A 95 25.49 8.20 -14.37
N LYS A 96 25.17 7.99 -15.66
CA LYS A 96 26.12 7.61 -16.72
C LYS A 96 26.24 8.75 -17.73
#